data_AF-A0A0A0KR84-F1
#
_entry.id   AF-A0A0A0KR84-F1
#
_cell.length_a   1.000
_cell.length_b   1.000
_cell.length_c   1.000
_cell.angle_alpha   90.00
_cell.angle_beta   90.00
_cell.angle_gamma   90.00
#
_symmetry.space_group_name_H-M   'P 1'
#
loop_
_entity.id
_entity.type
_entity.pdbx_description
1 polymer ?
#
loop_
_entity_poly.entity_id
_entity_poly.type
_entity_poly.pdbx_seq_one_letter_code
_entity_poly.pdbx_strand_id
1 'polypeptide(L)'
;MAKEKQVQLIRSIFHRQLSLPLSNMSSTLEAYKAWEMEVKQECALDTESNYSDGVPTQVATTYQRALDMYNARVQLEDQISKQDLTDTERLHQYIIYLKFEQSAGDPARVQVLFERAIADFPVSVDLWLDYTCYMDKTLKVGNIVRNVYSRATRNCPWIGDLWVRYLLALERSHASEGEIASVFGKSLQCSFSTLDEYLDLFLTRIDGLRRRISSGVQLEDALEYSLIRETFQRASDYLSPHLKNSEVLVRLYAYWARLEINMGKNLDSARGVWESLLKICGSLSAAWEGYIAMEVELNHINNARSIYKRCYSKRFPGSGSEDICHSWLRFEREFGSLEDFDHAVRKVNPRLEELKSYKLQIDDSENPVKQNDRSKRKLGGDAPNVESPAKKLKDSAHGPKKVTEKGKAQLENVDDQTGDIRGRVKKLDDISDQQMNDSIQEKGKVYNDQCTAFISNLNLKASYYRSAFYFNSLSAVCIFVDEHIAYAASSQLWQVTYDHLRDFFQDVGGVVAIRILHDKFTGKSRVHSLLFSPYFVSSIVLLYLYM
;
A
#
# COMPACT_ATOMS: atom_id res chain seq x y z
N MET A 1 -44.48 -43.54 29.54
CA MET A 1 -44.81 -42.21 28.96
C MET A 1 -43.85 -41.10 29.43
N ALA A 2 -44.08 -40.39 30.55
CA ALA A 2 -43.29 -39.18 30.88
C ALA A 2 -41.81 -39.48 31.22
N LYS A 3 -41.55 -40.29 32.27
CA LYS A 3 -40.19 -40.74 32.66
C LYS A 3 -39.45 -41.42 31.49
N GLU A 4 -40.18 -42.19 30.70
CA GLU A 4 -39.68 -42.90 29.51
C GLU A 4 -39.18 -41.94 28.40
N LYS A 5 -39.93 -40.88 28.08
CA LYS A 5 -39.47 -39.82 27.15
C LYS A 5 -38.23 -39.09 27.68
N GLN A 6 -38.14 -38.89 29.00
CA GLN A 6 -36.97 -38.30 29.65
C GLN A 6 -35.74 -39.22 29.56
N VAL A 7 -35.89 -40.53 29.77
CA VAL A 7 -34.85 -41.54 29.57
C VAL A 7 -34.37 -41.56 28.11
N GLN A 8 -35.30 -41.56 27.14
CA GLN A 8 -34.94 -41.49 25.72
C GLN A 8 -34.17 -40.20 25.36
N LEU A 9 -34.55 -39.06 25.93
CA LEU A 9 -33.84 -37.79 25.75
C LEU A 9 -32.41 -37.85 26.32
N ILE A 10 -32.24 -38.30 27.57
CA ILE A 10 -30.91 -38.43 28.21
C ILE A 10 -30.01 -39.38 27.41
N ARG A 11 -30.54 -40.54 26.99
CA ARG A 11 -29.84 -41.49 26.11
C ARG A 11 -29.38 -40.82 24.81
N SER A 12 -30.24 -40.04 24.17
CA SER A 12 -29.88 -39.32 22.94
C SER A 12 -28.78 -38.26 23.14
N ILE A 13 -28.72 -37.63 24.33
CA ILE A 13 -27.66 -36.67 24.68
C ILE A 13 -26.32 -37.39 24.85
N PHE A 14 -26.28 -38.52 25.58
CA PHE A 14 -25.09 -39.35 25.69
C PHE A 14 -24.61 -39.85 24.32
N HIS A 15 -25.50 -40.38 23.47
CA HIS A 15 -25.14 -40.86 22.13
C HIS A 15 -24.59 -39.74 21.23
N ARG A 16 -25.11 -38.51 21.37
CA ARG A 16 -24.57 -37.33 20.67
C ARG A 16 -23.22 -36.86 21.22
N GLN A 17 -22.99 -36.96 22.53
CA GLN A 17 -21.71 -36.57 23.14
C GLN A 17 -20.60 -37.60 22.83
N LEU A 18 -20.92 -38.89 22.90
CA LEU A 18 -19.98 -39.99 22.62
C LEU A 18 -19.58 -40.09 21.13
N SER A 19 -20.28 -39.41 20.22
CA SER A 19 -19.93 -39.31 18.79
C SER A 19 -19.10 -38.07 18.45
N LEU A 20 -18.64 -37.30 19.44
CA LEU A 20 -17.78 -36.12 19.26
C LEU A 20 -16.37 -36.35 19.87
N PRO A 21 -15.28 -35.89 19.21
CA PRO A 21 -13.93 -35.99 19.74
C PRO A 21 -13.71 -34.99 20.88
N LEU A 22 -13.85 -35.45 22.11
CA LEU A 22 -13.77 -34.64 23.35
C LEU A 22 -12.78 -35.28 24.34
N SER A 23 -12.01 -34.46 25.07
CA SER A 23 -10.96 -34.93 25.99
C SER A 23 -11.47 -35.79 27.15
N ASN A 24 -12.74 -35.61 27.56
CA ASN A 24 -13.38 -36.38 28.63
C ASN A 24 -14.24 -37.55 28.11
N MET A 25 -13.99 -38.05 26.89
CA MET A 25 -14.84 -39.06 26.28
C MET A 25 -14.84 -40.41 27.00
N SER A 26 -13.71 -40.85 27.57
CA SER A 26 -13.62 -42.11 28.34
C SER A 26 -14.51 -42.07 29.59
N SER A 27 -14.42 -41.00 30.40
CA SER A 27 -15.28 -40.84 31.58
C SER A 27 -16.75 -40.60 31.20
N THR A 28 -17.01 -40.04 30.02
CA THR A 28 -18.38 -39.94 29.47
C THR A 28 -18.94 -41.33 29.13
N LEU A 29 -18.11 -42.25 28.61
CA LEU A 29 -18.51 -43.62 28.29
C LEU A 29 -18.75 -44.43 29.57
N GLU A 30 -17.92 -44.27 30.59
CA GLU A 30 -18.09 -44.88 31.92
C GLU A 30 -19.39 -44.39 32.58
N ALA A 31 -19.64 -43.08 32.58
CA ALA A 31 -20.89 -42.49 33.09
C ALA A 31 -22.13 -42.98 32.32
N TYR A 32 -22.03 -43.13 30.99
CA TYR A 32 -23.12 -43.69 30.18
C TYR A 32 -23.39 -45.17 30.52
N LYS A 33 -22.34 -45.98 30.68
CA LYS A 33 -22.47 -47.39 31.11
C LYS A 33 -23.12 -47.51 32.48
N ALA A 34 -22.69 -46.71 33.46
CA ALA A 34 -23.29 -46.70 34.79
C ALA A 34 -24.78 -46.33 34.74
N TRP A 35 -25.12 -45.25 34.03
CA TRP A 35 -26.50 -44.78 33.89
C TRP A 35 -27.43 -45.78 33.18
N GLU A 36 -26.96 -46.47 32.13
CA GLU A 36 -27.75 -47.54 31.49
C GLU A 36 -27.99 -48.73 32.42
N MET A 37 -27.07 -49.03 33.35
CA MET A 37 -27.27 -50.09 34.35
C MET A 37 -28.33 -49.68 35.39
N GLU A 38 -28.29 -48.45 35.88
CA GLU A 38 -29.34 -47.87 36.75
C GLU A 38 -30.73 -47.93 36.07
N VAL A 39 -30.82 -47.48 34.82
CA VAL A 39 -32.07 -47.47 34.05
C VAL A 39 -32.61 -48.89 33.79
N LYS A 40 -31.74 -49.86 33.52
CA LYS A 40 -32.12 -51.28 33.37
C LYS A 40 -32.64 -51.85 34.68
N GLN A 41 -32.00 -51.52 35.80
CA GLN A 41 -32.38 -51.99 37.14
C GLN A 41 -33.71 -51.38 37.62
N GLU A 42 -34.08 -50.17 37.19
CA GLU A 42 -35.40 -49.59 37.46
C GLU A 42 -36.52 -50.08 36.52
N CYS A 43 -36.24 -50.40 35.25
CA CYS A 43 -37.28 -50.58 34.23
C CYS A 43 -37.58 -52.03 33.81
N ALA A 44 -36.73 -53.01 34.15
CA ALA A 44 -36.97 -54.44 33.89
C ALA A 44 -37.46 -54.78 32.46
N LEU A 45 -36.72 -54.30 31.44
CA LEU A 45 -36.99 -54.60 30.03
C LEU A 45 -36.02 -55.66 29.49
N ASP A 46 -36.54 -56.58 28.70
CA ASP A 46 -35.82 -57.75 28.18
C ASP A 46 -34.72 -57.40 27.14
N THR A 47 -33.83 -58.39 26.94
CA THR A 47 -32.56 -58.19 26.23
C THR A 47 -32.72 -58.23 24.70
N GLU A 48 -32.25 -57.18 24.01
CA GLU A 48 -31.93 -57.25 22.58
C GLU A 48 -30.45 -57.58 22.33
N SER A 49 -30.18 -58.36 21.29
CA SER A 49 -28.88 -58.96 20.97
C SER A 49 -27.84 -58.01 20.33
N ASN A 50 -28.06 -56.69 20.36
CA ASN A 50 -27.25 -55.67 19.66
C ASN A 50 -26.35 -54.82 20.59
N TYR A 51 -25.94 -55.38 21.74
CA TYR A 51 -25.04 -54.74 22.69
C TYR A 51 -23.66 -55.41 22.73
N SER A 52 -22.61 -54.60 22.67
CA SER A 52 -21.23 -55.01 22.96
C SER A 52 -20.75 -54.24 24.19
N ASP A 53 -20.23 -54.94 25.20
CA ASP A 53 -19.68 -54.34 26.43
C ASP A 53 -20.65 -53.30 27.07
N GLY A 54 -21.91 -53.69 27.22
CA GLY A 54 -22.98 -52.87 27.82
C GLY A 54 -23.55 -51.75 26.94
N VAL A 55 -22.95 -51.47 25.77
CA VAL A 55 -23.24 -50.33 24.88
C VAL A 55 -23.81 -50.82 23.54
N PRO A 56 -24.78 -50.13 22.91
CA PRO A 56 -25.27 -50.52 21.58
C PRO A 56 -24.15 -50.49 20.53
N THR A 57 -24.08 -51.48 19.65
CA THR A 57 -22.98 -51.60 18.65
C THR A 57 -22.84 -50.35 17.76
N GLN A 58 -23.94 -49.68 17.43
CA GLN A 58 -23.93 -48.40 16.69
C GLN A 58 -23.28 -47.25 17.47
N VAL A 59 -23.41 -47.23 18.80
CA VAL A 59 -22.80 -46.22 19.67
C VAL A 59 -21.32 -46.50 19.86
N ALA A 60 -20.95 -47.77 20.06
CA ALA A 60 -19.55 -48.20 20.17
C ALA A 60 -18.74 -47.88 18.89
N THR A 61 -19.33 -48.10 17.71
CA THR A 61 -18.68 -47.76 16.42
C THR A 61 -18.58 -46.26 16.17
N THR A 62 -19.55 -45.44 16.61
CA THR A 62 -19.41 -43.98 16.56
C THR A 62 -18.41 -43.45 17.59
N TYR A 63 -18.32 -44.07 18.76
CA TYR A 63 -17.34 -43.73 19.79
C TYR A 63 -15.91 -44.02 19.33
N GLN A 64 -15.67 -45.17 18.71
CA GLN A 64 -14.34 -45.48 18.15
C GLN A 64 -13.92 -44.44 17.10
N ARG A 65 -14.82 -44.08 16.18
CA ARG A 65 -14.54 -43.02 15.20
C ARG A 65 -14.23 -41.67 15.86
N ALA A 66 -14.96 -41.30 16.91
CA ALA A 66 -14.69 -40.09 17.68
C ALA A 66 -13.33 -40.16 18.39
N LEU A 67 -12.93 -41.34 18.88
CA LEU A 67 -11.65 -41.58 19.55
C LEU A 67 -10.48 -41.50 18.55
N ASP A 68 -10.64 -42.06 17.35
CA ASP A 68 -9.68 -41.93 16.25
C ASP A 68 -9.52 -40.46 15.84
N MET A 69 -10.64 -39.72 15.74
CA MET A 69 -10.64 -38.28 15.47
C MET A 69 -9.99 -37.44 16.59
N TYR A 70 -10.11 -37.85 17.85
CA TYR A 70 -9.47 -37.21 19.00
C TYR A 70 -7.97 -37.49 19.03
N ASN A 71 -7.55 -38.75 18.86
CA ASN A 71 -6.15 -39.17 18.84
C ASN A 71 -5.35 -38.47 17.72
N ALA A 72 -5.97 -38.20 16.58
CA ALA A 72 -5.38 -37.43 15.48
C ALA A 72 -5.20 -35.92 15.78
N ARG A 73 -5.70 -35.42 16.92
CA ARG A 73 -5.79 -33.99 17.24
C ARG A 73 -5.23 -33.59 18.60
N VAL A 74 -5.17 -34.52 19.57
CA VAL A 74 -4.71 -34.24 20.94
C VAL A 74 -3.37 -33.49 20.97
N GLN A 75 -2.39 -33.91 20.15
CA GLN A 75 -1.08 -33.24 20.06
C GLN A 75 -1.14 -31.79 19.57
N LEU A 76 -2.14 -31.43 18.76
CA LEU A 76 -2.32 -30.07 18.21
C LEU A 76 -3.06 -29.17 19.21
N GLU A 77 -4.06 -29.72 19.91
CA GLU A 77 -4.71 -29.03 21.04
C GLU A 77 -3.73 -28.79 22.20
N ASP A 78 -2.88 -29.79 22.52
CA ASP A 78 -1.79 -29.68 23.50
C ASP A 78 -0.76 -28.63 23.08
N GLN A 79 -0.47 -28.50 21.78
CA GLN A 79 0.47 -27.48 21.27
C GLN A 79 -0.08 -26.06 21.46
N ILE A 80 -1.37 -25.83 21.24
CA ILE A 80 -2.01 -24.52 21.42
C ILE A 80 -2.24 -24.18 22.91
N SER A 81 -2.49 -25.19 23.74
CA SER A 81 -2.86 -25.01 25.17
C SER A 81 -1.68 -24.75 26.11
N LYS A 82 -0.44 -24.69 25.60
CA LYS A 82 0.77 -24.41 26.38
C LYS A 82 0.78 -22.97 26.89
N GLN A 83 0.90 -22.81 28.21
CA GLN A 83 0.91 -21.51 28.88
C GLN A 83 2.17 -20.69 28.60
N ASP A 84 3.31 -21.35 28.34
CA ASP A 84 4.61 -20.71 28.14
C ASP A 84 4.83 -20.13 26.73
N LEU A 85 3.86 -20.28 25.81
CA LEU A 85 4.00 -19.79 24.43
C LEU A 85 3.75 -18.30 24.31
N THR A 86 4.59 -17.62 23.53
CA THR A 86 4.29 -16.27 23.03
C THR A 86 3.08 -16.29 22.08
N ASP A 87 2.45 -15.14 21.94
CA ASP A 87 1.29 -14.96 21.06
C ASP A 87 1.60 -15.32 19.59
N THR A 88 2.81 -14.98 19.12
CA THR A 88 3.30 -15.35 17.77
C THR A 88 3.44 -16.86 17.59
N GLU A 89 3.96 -17.58 18.59
CA GLU A 89 4.10 -19.03 18.53
C GLU A 89 2.75 -19.73 18.60
N ARG A 90 1.83 -19.25 19.46
CA ARG A 90 0.47 -19.79 19.59
C ARG A 90 -0.34 -19.57 18.31
N LEU A 91 -0.22 -18.40 17.68
CA LEU A 91 -0.75 -18.13 16.33
C LEU A 91 -0.16 -19.10 15.29
N HIS A 92 1.14 -19.40 15.37
CA HIS A 92 1.77 -20.38 14.48
C HIS A 92 1.21 -21.80 14.68
N GLN A 93 0.96 -22.23 15.93
CA GLN A 93 0.31 -23.52 16.20
C GLN A 93 -1.13 -23.57 15.65
N TYR A 94 -1.90 -22.48 15.77
CA TYR A 94 -3.21 -22.38 15.11
C TYR A 94 -3.11 -22.51 13.59
N ILE A 95 -2.11 -21.90 12.94
CA ILE A 95 -1.89 -22.01 11.49
C ILE A 95 -1.52 -23.45 11.08
N ILE A 96 -0.74 -24.18 11.90
CA ILE A 96 -0.45 -25.61 11.67
C ILE A 96 -1.73 -26.44 11.76
N TYR A 97 -2.53 -26.25 12.82
CA TYR A 97 -3.76 -27.02 13.03
C TYR A 97 -4.85 -26.68 11.98
N LEU A 98 -4.93 -25.42 11.52
CA LEU A 98 -5.82 -25.01 10.43
C LEU A 98 -5.47 -25.74 9.12
N LYS A 99 -4.18 -25.87 8.78
CA LYS A 99 -3.73 -26.66 7.61
C LYS A 99 -4.10 -28.14 7.75
N PHE A 100 -3.99 -28.70 8.96
CA PHE A 100 -4.44 -30.07 9.24
C PHE A 100 -5.95 -30.25 9.02
N GLU A 101 -6.81 -29.44 9.64
CA GLU A 101 -8.27 -29.55 9.47
C GLU A 101 -8.71 -29.26 8.03
N GLN A 102 -8.05 -28.34 7.33
CA GLN A 102 -8.27 -28.10 5.90
C GLN A 102 -7.92 -29.35 5.06
N SER A 103 -6.84 -30.07 5.39
CA SER A 103 -6.50 -31.33 4.72
C SER A 103 -7.44 -32.48 5.06
N ALA A 104 -8.06 -32.46 6.24
CA ALA A 104 -9.09 -33.42 6.65
C ALA A 104 -10.46 -33.16 5.97
N GLY A 105 -10.69 -31.95 5.45
CA GLY A 105 -11.82 -31.64 4.56
C GLY A 105 -13.18 -31.42 5.23
N ASP A 106 -13.26 -31.26 6.55
CA ASP A 106 -14.50 -30.98 7.29
C ASP A 106 -14.73 -29.45 7.45
N PRO A 107 -15.71 -28.84 6.75
CA PRO A 107 -15.90 -27.39 6.80
C PRO A 107 -16.39 -26.87 8.13
N ALA A 108 -17.13 -27.69 8.90
CA ALA A 108 -17.63 -27.28 10.21
C ALA A 108 -16.48 -27.22 11.23
N ARG A 109 -15.54 -28.18 11.15
CA ARG A 109 -14.33 -28.17 11.99
C ARG A 109 -13.37 -27.04 11.63
N VAL A 110 -13.11 -26.82 10.33
CA VAL A 110 -12.27 -25.70 9.89
C VAL A 110 -12.89 -24.37 10.32
N GLN A 111 -14.22 -24.20 10.20
CA GLN A 111 -14.90 -23.01 10.69
C GLN A 111 -14.72 -22.85 12.21
N VAL A 112 -14.97 -23.88 13.02
CA VAL A 112 -14.81 -23.81 14.49
C VAL A 112 -13.37 -23.46 14.89
N LEU A 113 -12.36 -23.97 14.17
CA LEU A 113 -10.96 -23.66 14.46
C LEU A 113 -10.58 -22.22 14.05
N PHE A 114 -11.08 -21.70 12.94
CA PHE A 114 -10.93 -20.28 12.60
C PHE A 114 -11.63 -19.39 13.63
N GLU A 115 -12.84 -19.73 14.07
CA GLU A 115 -13.61 -18.99 15.08
C GLU A 115 -12.89 -18.95 16.45
N ARG A 116 -12.14 -20.01 16.80
CA ARG A 116 -11.22 -19.99 17.95
C ARG A 116 -10.03 -19.06 17.71
N ALA A 117 -9.32 -19.24 16.59
CA ALA A 117 -8.12 -18.47 16.27
C ALA A 117 -8.38 -16.94 16.22
N ILE A 118 -9.52 -16.51 15.68
CA ILE A 118 -9.91 -15.08 15.62
C ILE A 118 -10.57 -14.56 16.92
N ALA A 119 -10.88 -15.43 17.89
CA ALA A 119 -11.23 -15.00 19.24
C ALA A 119 -9.98 -14.65 20.05
N ASP A 120 -8.91 -15.44 19.91
CA ASP A 120 -7.60 -15.18 20.53
C ASP A 120 -6.84 -14.04 19.81
N PHE A 121 -6.90 -14.00 18.47
CA PHE A 121 -6.16 -13.06 17.63
C PHE A 121 -7.06 -12.19 16.72
N PRO A 122 -8.00 -11.41 17.28
CA PRO A 122 -9.03 -10.70 16.51
C PRO A 122 -8.50 -9.66 15.52
N VAL A 123 -7.29 -9.14 15.72
CA VAL A 123 -6.65 -8.15 14.81
C VAL A 123 -5.66 -8.76 13.81
N SER A 124 -5.57 -10.10 13.74
CA SER A 124 -4.73 -10.77 12.73
C SER A 124 -5.35 -10.64 11.34
N VAL A 125 -4.74 -9.79 10.50
CA VAL A 125 -5.17 -9.57 9.11
C VAL A 125 -5.12 -10.86 8.30
N ASP A 126 -4.03 -11.64 8.44
CA ASP A 126 -3.84 -12.89 7.71
C ASP A 126 -4.91 -13.94 8.04
N LEU A 127 -5.26 -14.11 9.33
CA LEU A 127 -6.36 -15.01 9.72
C LEU A 127 -7.69 -14.61 9.10
N TRP A 128 -8.02 -13.31 9.05
CA TRP A 128 -9.25 -12.84 8.40
C TRP A 128 -9.22 -13.02 6.88
N LEU A 129 -8.07 -12.79 6.22
CA LEU A 129 -7.91 -13.00 4.79
C LEU A 129 -8.00 -14.48 4.40
N ASP A 130 -7.38 -15.38 5.16
CA ASP A 130 -7.47 -16.83 4.96
C ASP A 130 -8.86 -17.38 5.30
N TYR A 131 -9.46 -16.94 6.42
CA TYR A 131 -10.79 -17.39 6.83
C TYR A 131 -11.85 -16.97 5.80
N THR A 132 -11.86 -15.70 5.39
CA THR A 132 -12.79 -15.22 4.35
C THR A 132 -12.58 -15.93 3.00
N CYS A 133 -11.32 -16.14 2.59
CA CYS A 133 -10.95 -16.89 1.39
C CYS A 133 -11.42 -18.35 1.45
N TYR A 134 -11.34 -19.00 2.62
CA TYR A 134 -11.86 -20.34 2.83
C TYR A 134 -13.39 -20.40 2.77
N MET A 135 -14.08 -19.43 3.38
CA MET A 135 -15.55 -19.33 3.37
C MET A 135 -16.09 -19.14 1.95
N ASP A 136 -15.50 -18.23 1.16
CA ASP A 136 -15.86 -17.98 -0.24
C ASP A 136 -15.72 -19.23 -1.14
N LYS A 137 -14.71 -20.07 -0.88
CA LYS A 137 -14.45 -21.31 -1.62
C LYS A 137 -15.38 -22.45 -1.21
N THR A 138 -15.57 -22.64 0.09
CA THR A 138 -16.15 -23.87 0.66
C THR A 138 -17.63 -23.74 1.00
N LEU A 139 -18.08 -22.57 1.48
CA LEU A 139 -19.38 -22.40 2.12
C LEU A 139 -20.18 -21.29 1.45
N LYS A 140 -20.85 -21.63 0.34
CA LYS A 140 -21.72 -20.72 -0.46
C LYS A 140 -23.02 -20.28 0.26
N VAL A 141 -23.09 -20.41 1.59
CA VAL A 141 -24.21 -19.96 2.41
C VAL A 141 -24.03 -18.47 2.69
N GLY A 142 -24.50 -17.62 1.76
CA GLY A 142 -24.18 -16.19 1.71
C GLY A 142 -24.41 -15.42 3.01
N ASN A 143 -25.37 -15.81 3.85
CA ASN A 143 -25.60 -15.14 5.14
C ASN A 143 -24.47 -15.38 6.18
N ILE A 144 -23.84 -16.55 6.17
CA ILE A 144 -22.69 -16.85 7.04
C ILE A 144 -21.47 -16.08 6.54
N VAL A 145 -21.21 -16.14 5.22
CA VAL A 145 -20.12 -15.40 4.56
C VAL A 145 -20.21 -13.90 4.85
N ARG A 146 -21.40 -13.30 4.69
CA ARG A 146 -21.68 -11.90 5.06
C ARG A 146 -21.38 -11.59 6.52
N ASN A 147 -21.72 -12.48 7.45
CA ASN A 147 -21.42 -12.28 8.88
C ASN A 147 -19.90 -12.27 9.14
N VAL A 148 -19.17 -13.21 8.54
CA VAL A 148 -17.70 -13.30 8.65
C VAL A 148 -17.04 -12.03 8.11
N TYR A 149 -17.39 -11.56 6.91
CA TYR A 149 -16.84 -10.31 6.37
C TYR A 149 -17.21 -9.08 7.21
N SER A 150 -18.45 -8.99 7.70
CA SER A 150 -18.90 -7.91 8.59
C SER A 150 -18.14 -7.88 9.93
N ARG A 151 -17.62 -9.03 10.38
CA ARG A 151 -16.71 -9.11 11.54
C ARG A 151 -15.26 -8.78 11.15
N ALA A 152 -14.78 -9.25 10.00
CA ALA A 152 -13.44 -8.97 9.50
C ALA A 152 -13.19 -7.46 9.36
N THR A 153 -14.08 -6.75 8.65
CA THR A 153 -13.95 -5.30 8.43
C THR A 153 -14.20 -4.45 9.68
N ARG A 154 -14.80 -5.02 10.73
CA ARG A 154 -14.93 -4.38 12.05
C ARG A 154 -13.69 -4.52 12.93
N ASN A 155 -12.90 -5.57 12.76
CA ASN A 155 -11.67 -5.77 13.54
C ASN A 155 -10.43 -5.23 12.82
N CYS A 156 -10.36 -5.36 11.50
CA CYS A 156 -9.26 -4.87 10.65
C CYS A 156 -9.76 -3.85 9.60
N PRO A 157 -10.39 -2.72 9.99
CA PRO A 157 -10.97 -1.74 9.05
C PRO A 157 -9.96 -1.07 8.12
N TRP A 158 -8.67 -1.05 8.45
CA TRP A 158 -7.59 -0.40 7.69
C TRP A 158 -7.08 -1.21 6.48
N ILE A 159 -7.71 -2.34 6.14
CA ILE A 159 -7.30 -3.23 5.04
C ILE A 159 -8.31 -3.15 3.89
N GLY A 160 -7.91 -2.55 2.77
CA GLY A 160 -8.79 -2.35 1.60
C GLY A 160 -9.31 -3.66 1.00
N ASP A 161 -8.47 -4.70 0.92
CA ASP A 161 -8.81 -6.01 0.37
C ASP A 161 -9.99 -6.69 1.11
N LEU A 162 -10.08 -6.54 2.45
CA LEU A 162 -11.23 -7.07 3.21
C LEU A 162 -12.55 -6.39 2.82
N TRP A 163 -12.54 -5.09 2.52
CA TRP A 163 -13.72 -4.36 2.03
C TRP A 163 -14.05 -4.69 0.58
N VAL A 164 -13.05 -4.79 -0.30
CA VAL A 164 -13.21 -5.22 -1.70
C VAL A 164 -13.85 -6.61 -1.77
N ARG A 165 -13.29 -7.58 -1.04
CA ARG A 165 -13.85 -8.94 -0.93
C ARG A 165 -15.26 -8.94 -0.33
N TYR A 166 -15.54 -8.11 0.67
CA TYR A 166 -16.88 -8.00 1.25
C TYR A 166 -17.92 -7.48 0.24
N LEU A 167 -17.59 -6.44 -0.54
CA LEU A 167 -18.48 -5.93 -1.60
C LEU A 167 -18.76 -7.01 -2.66
N LEU A 168 -17.73 -7.76 -3.06
CA LEU A 168 -17.88 -8.89 -4.00
C LEU A 168 -18.73 -10.04 -3.41
N ALA A 169 -18.56 -10.36 -2.12
CA ALA A 169 -19.38 -11.37 -1.45
C ALA A 169 -20.85 -10.96 -1.32
N LEU A 170 -21.11 -9.67 -1.04
CA LEU A 170 -22.46 -9.10 -1.06
C LEU A 170 -23.11 -9.21 -2.44
N GLU A 171 -22.39 -8.84 -3.51
CA GLU A 171 -22.85 -8.98 -4.89
C GLU A 171 -23.20 -10.43 -5.24
N ARG A 172 -22.33 -11.39 -4.90
CA ARG A 172 -22.57 -12.84 -5.08
C ARG A 172 -23.77 -13.37 -4.28
N SER A 173 -24.09 -12.75 -3.15
CA SER A 173 -25.28 -13.07 -2.33
C SER A 173 -26.57 -12.39 -2.82
N HIS A 174 -26.51 -11.61 -3.91
CA HIS A 174 -27.60 -10.77 -4.42
C HIS A 174 -28.14 -9.78 -3.37
N ALA A 175 -27.24 -9.18 -2.58
CA ALA A 175 -27.57 -8.11 -1.65
C ALA A 175 -28.21 -6.89 -2.36
N SER A 176 -28.99 -6.10 -1.60
CA SER A 176 -29.65 -4.91 -2.14
C SER A 176 -28.64 -3.81 -2.51
N GLU A 177 -29.08 -2.86 -3.34
CA GLU A 177 -28.28 -1.68 -3.70
C GLU A 177 -27.81 -0.96 -2.42
N GLY A 178 -28.76 -0.57 -1.57
CA GLY A 178 -28.49 0.18 -0.34
C GLY A 178 -27.62 -0.57 0.67
N GLU A 179 -27.63 -1.90 0.71
CA GLU A 179 -26.70 -2.69 1.55
C GLU A 179 -25.25 -2.54 1.03
N ILE A 180 -25.04 -2.71 -0.27
CA ILE A 180 -23.72 -2.55 -0.92
C ILE A 180 -23.25 -1.09 -0.82
N ALA A 181 -24.12 -0.11 -1.07
CA ALA A 181 -23.82 1.31 -0.96
C ALA A 181 -23.50 1.73 0.49
N SER A 182 -24.20 1.16 1.49
CA SER A 182 -23.91 1.41 2.91
C SER A 182 -22.54 0.86 3.31
N VAL A 183 -22.16 -0.32 2.83
CA VAL A 183 -20.83 -0.91 3.08
C VAL A 183 -19.73 -0.12 2.37
N PHE A 184 -19.93 0.25 1.11
CA PHE A 184 -19.01 1.10 0.35
C PHE A 184 -18.81 2.49 1.00
N GLY A 185 -19.90 3.06 1.55
CA GLY A 185 -19.85 4.31 2.30
C GLY A 185 -19.03 4.23 3.59
N LYS A 186 -19.04 3.08 4.27
CA LYS A 186 -18.24 2.82 5.49
C LYS A 186 -16.77 2.55 5.17
N SER A 187 -16.47 1.81 4.11
CA SER A 187 -15.07 1.58 3.68
C SER A 187 -14.36 2.89 3.32
N LEU A 188 -15.05 3.86 2.71
CA LEU A 188 -14.50 5.19 2.42
C LEU A 188 -14.30 6.08 3.66
N GLN A 189 -14.73 5.66 4.85
CA GLN A 189 -14.44 6.32 6.13
C GLN A 189 -13.22 5.72 6.84
N CYS A 190 -12.69 4.60 6.34
CA CYS A 190 -11.52 3.94 6.89
C CYS A 190 -10.23 4.56 6.35
N SER A 191 -9.13 4.45 7.10
CA SER A 191 -7.81 4.88 6.68
C SER A 191 -7.00 3.68 6.19
N PHE A 192 -6.98 3.46 4.87
CA PHE A 192 -6.13 2.45 4.22
C PHE A 192 -4.68 2.92 4.10
N SER A 193 -3.77 1.99 3.81
CA SER A 193 -2.31 2.24 3.79
C SER A 193 -1.85 2.87 2.47
N THR A 194 -2.55 2.59 1.37
CA THR A 194 -2.20 3.03 0.01
C THR A 194 -3.38 3.69 -0.71
N LEU A 195 -3.09 4.48 -1.75
CA LEU A 195 -4.14 5.06 -2.60
C LEU A 195 -4.73 4.05 -3.59
N ASP A 196 -3.98 3.00 -3.92
CA ASP A 196 -4.46 1.90 -4.78
C ASP A 196 -5.54 1.05 -4.08
N GLU A 197 -5.51 0.89 -2.75
CA GLU A 197 -6.61 0.27 -1.99
C GLU A 197 -7.94 1.03 -2.14
N TYR A 198 -7.91 2.37 -2.19
CA TYR A 198 -9.13 3.16 -2.48
C TYR A 198 -9.53 3.05 -3.96
N LEU A 199 -8.56 3.02 -4.88
CA LEU A 199 -8.83 2.81 -6.31
C LEU A 199 -9.56 1.47 -6.53
N ASP A 200 -9.04 0.37 -5.98
CA ASP A 200 -9.64 -0.97 -6.14
C ASP A 200 -11.03 -1.04 -5.50
N LEU A 201 -11.25 -0.34 -4.39
CA LEU A 201 -12.58 -0.18 -3.79
C LEU A 201 -13.55 0.58 -4.72
N PHE A 202 -13.14 1.72 -5.29
CA PHE A 202 -13.94 2.47 -6.28
C PHE A 202 -14.22 1.64 -7.53
N LEU A 203 -13.20 1.00 -8.10
CA LEU A 203 -13.32 0.12 -9.27
C LEU A 203 -14.28 -1.03 -8.98
N THR A 204 -14.14 -1.73 -7.85
CA THR A 204 -15.04 -2.82 -7.43
C THR A 204 -16.49 -2.38 -7.36
N ARG A 205 -16.75 -1.20 -6.79
CA ARG A 205 -18.10 -0.60 -6.73
C ARG A 205 -18.66 -0.26 -8.11
N ILE A 206 -17.86 0.36 -8.98
CA ILE A 206 -18.22 0.66 -10.38
C ILE A 206 -18.54 -0.64 -11.13
N ASP A 207 -17.74 -1.68 -10.92
CA ASP A 207 -17.88 -2.96 -11.61
C ASP A 207 -19.13 -3.74 -11.17
N GLY A 208 -19.49 -3.69 -9.89
CA GLY A 208 -20.74 -4.24 -9.38
C GLY A 208 -21.98 -3.49 -9.88
N LEU A 209 -21.92 -2.15 -9.95
CA LEU A 209 -22.97 -1.33 -10.59
C LEU A 209 -23.11 -1.70 -12.08
N ARG A 210 -22.00 -1.75 -12.80
CA ARG A 210 -21.95 -2.14 -14.22
C ARG A 210 -22.60 -3.51 -14.45
N ARG A 211 -22.22 -4.53 -13.68
CA ARG A 211 -22.79 -5.88 -13.77
C ARG A 211 -24.28 -5.91 -13.48
N ARG A 212 -24.75 -5.22 -12.45
CA ARG A 212 -26.18 -5.17 -12.10
C ARG A 212 -27.03 -4.48 -13.17
N ILE A 213 -26.56 -3.37 -13.74
CA ILE A 213 -27.23 -2.70 -14.86
C ILE A 213 -27.22 -3.58 -16.12
N SER A 214 -26.07 -4.15 -16.51
CA SER A 214 -25.97 -5.02 -17.69
C SER A 214 -26.78 -6.32 -17.57
N SER A 215 -27.00 -6.82 -16.36
CA SER A 215 -27.77 -8.05 -16.12
C SER A 215 -29.29 -7.84 -16.16
N GLY A 216 -29.78 -6.60 -16.27
CA GLY A 216 -31.21 -6.30 -16.37
C GLY A 216 -32.06 -6.80 -15.19
N VAL A 217 -31.47 -6.96 -14.01
CA VAL A 217 -32.15 -7.48 -12.82
C VAL A 217 -33.26 -6.51 -12.40
N GLN A 218 -34.50 -6.93 -12.59
CA GLN A 218 -35.69 -6.19 -12.17
C GLN A 218 -35.80 -6.20 -10.63
N LEU A 219 -35.13 -5.23 -10.02
CA LEU A 219 -35.44 -4.73 -8.69
C LEU A 219 -36.14 -3.37 -8.83
N GLU A 220 -36.81 -2.93 -7.77
CA GLU A 220 -37.82 -1.87 -7.82
C GLU A 220 -37.24 -0.48 -8.18
N ASP A 221 -35.93 -0.27 -7.95
CA ASP A 221 -35.17 0.87 -8.47
C ASP A 221 -34.57 0.55 -9.84
N ALA A 222 -35.00 1.28 -10.88
CA ALA A 222 -34.34 1.28 -12.18
C ALA A 222 -32.96 1.97 -12.07
N LEU A 223 -31.91 1.19 -11.81
CA LEU A 223 -30.55 1.70 -11.59
C LEU A 223 -30.01 2.38 -12.86
N GLU A 224 -30.12 3.70 -12.87
CA GLU A 224 -29.61 4.53 -13.95
C GLU A 224 -28.08 4.54 -14.03
N TYR A 225 -27.57 4.81 -15.23
CA TYR A 225 -26.15 5.03 -15.48
C TYR A 225 -25.59 6.29 -14.77
N SER A 226 -26.46 7.20 -14.30
CA SER A 226 -26.10 8.35 -13.46
C SER A 226 -25.30 7.94 -12.21
N LEU A 227 -25.69 6.87 -11.52
CA LEU A 227 -24.99 6.37 -10.32
C LEU A 227 -23.56 5.87 -10.61
N ILE A 228 -23.29 5.39 -11.84
CA ILE A 228 -21.92 5.08 -12.29
C ILE A 228 -21.11 6.38 -12.48
N ARG A 229 -21.69 7.41 -13.10
CA ARG A 229 -21.04 8.73 -13.26
C ARG A 229 -20.70 9.37 -11.92
N GLU A 230 -21.65 9.35 -10.97
CA GLU A 230 -21.44 9.86 -9.61
C GLU A 230 -20.32 9.12 -8.89
N THR A 231 -20.25 7.78 -9.05
CA THR A 231 -19.18 6.98 -8.43
C THR A 231 -17.81 7.31 -9.05
N PHE A 232 -17.71 7.49 -10.37
CA PHE A 232 -16.49 7.94 -11.02
C PHE A 232 -16.10 9.37 -10.63
N GLN A 233 -17.05 10.31 -10.57
CA GLN A 233 -16.78 11.68 -10.14
C GLN A 233 -16.26 11.70 -8.69
N ARG A 234 -16.88 10.94 -7.78
CA ARG A 234 -16.40 10.79 -6.40
C ARG A 234 -15.01 10.15 -6.33
N ALA A 235 -14.68 9.22 -7.22
CA ALA A 235 -13.32 8.67 -7.33
C ALA A 235 -12.30 9.72 -7.81
N SER A 236 -12.68 10.51 -8.83
CA SER A 236 -11.92 11.66 -9.33
C SER A 236 -11.62 12.66 -8.21
N ASP A 237 -12.64 13.08 -7.47
CA ASP A 237 -12.53 14.15 -6.47
C ASP A 237 -11.70 13.71 -5.25
N TYR A 238 -11.74 12.41 -4.92
CA TYR A 238 -10.94 11.82 -3.84
C TYR A 238 -9.48 11.57 -4.26
N LEU A 239 -9.22 11.07 -5.47
CA LEU A 239 -7.88 10.62 -5.89
C LEU A 239 -7.06 11.72 -6.59
N SER A 240 -7.68 12.63 -7.35
CA SER A 240 -6.98 13.66 -8.12
C SER A 240 -6.17 14.70 -7.32
N PRO A 241 -6.48 15.03 -6.04
CA PRO A 241 -5.61 15.89 -5.24
C PRO A 241 -4.24 15.26 -4.99
N HIS A 242 -4.18 13.93 -4.86
CA HIS A 242 -3.02 13.16 -4.44
C HIS A 242 -2.26 12.48 -5.60
N LEU A 243 -2.94 12.08 -6.67
CA LEU A 243 -2.39 11.32 -7.80
C LEU A 243 -2.15 12.16 -9.09
N LYS A 244 -1.82 13.44 -8.94
CA LYS A 244 -1.56 14.35 -10.08
C LYS A 244 -0.43 13.80 -10.97
N ASN A 245 -0.65 13.77 -12.29
CA ASN A 245 0.25 13.13 -13.26
C ASN A 245 0.58 11.65 -12.95
N SER A 246 -0.37 10.87 -12.42
CA SER A 246 -0.24 9.41 -12.29
C SER A 246 -0.94 8.66 -13.42
N GLU A 247 -0.29 7.59 -13.91
CA GLU A 247 -0.89 6.61 -14.84
C GLU A 247 -2.11 5.91 -14.24
N VAL A 248 -2.21 5.84 -12.91
CA VAL A 248 -3.39 5.31 -12.21
C VAL A 248 -4.67 6.07 -12.62
N LEU A 249 -4.61 7.40 -12.67
CA LEU A 249 -5.72 8.22 -13.13
C LEU A 249 -5.99 8.02 -14.63
N VAL A 250 -4.95 7.84 -15.45
CA VAL A 250 -5.14 7.55 -16.89
C VAL A 250 -5.92 6.25 -17.08
N ARG A 251 -5.59 5.18 -16.33
CA ARG A 251 -6.31 3.90 -16.38
C ARG A 251 -7.77 4.04 -15.91
N LEU A 252 -8.02 4.79 -14.83
CA LEU A 252 -9.37 5.05 -14.29
C LEU A 252 -10.25 5.84 -15.26
N TYR A 253 -9.76 6.96 -15.80
CA TYR A 253 -10.52 7.81 -16.72
C TYR A 253 -10.71 7.14 -18.09
N ALA A 254 -9.73 6.36 -18.57
CA ALA A 254 -9.90 5.54 -19.76
C ALA A 254 -10.99 4.48 -19.58
N TYR A 255 -11.17 3.93 -18.37
CA TYR A 255 -12.28 3.03 -18.07
C TYR A 255 -13.62 3.77 -18.07
N TRP A 256 -13.69 4.95 -17.43
CA TRP A 256 -14.88 5.81 -17.45
C TRP A 256 -15.33 6.13 -18.88
N ALA A 257 -14.43 6.64 -19.73
CA ALA A 257 -14.75 6.98 -21.11
C ALA A 257 -15.25 5.78 -21.93
N ARG A 258 -14.69 4.57 -21.73
CA ARG A 258 -15.20 3.34 -22.36
C ARG A 258 -16.62 2.98 -21.89
N LEU A 259 -16.98 3.24 -20.63
CA LEU A 259 -18.34 3.02 -20.13
C LEU A 259 -19.33 4.11 -20.60
N GLU A 260 -18.88 5.36 -20.75
CA GLU A 260 -19.69 6.44 -21.34
C GLU A 260 -20.08 6.13 -22.79
N ILE A 261 -19.19 5.52 -23.56
CA ILE A 261 -19.47 5.03 -24.92
C ILE A 261 -20.40 3.82 -24.88
N ASN A 262 -20.00 2.76 -24.16
CA ASN A 262 -20.66 1.45 -24.27
C ASN A 262 -22.03 1.37 -23.57
N MET A 263 -22.22 2.12 -22.47
CA MET A 263 -23.44 2.08 -21.66
C MET A 263 -24.13 3.44 -21.58
N GLY A 264 -23.38 4.51 -21.35
CA GLY A 264 -23.91 5.88 -21.35
C GLY A 264 -24.36 6.36 -22.73
N LYS A 265 -23.87 5.73 -23.80
CA LYS A 265 -24.06 6.08 -25.23
C LYS A 265 -23.82 7.58 -25.53
N ASN A 266 -22.98 8.24 -24.74
CA ASN A 266 -22.76 9.68 -24.82
C ASN A 266 -21.28 9.98 -25.12
N LEU A 267 -21.04 10.20 -26.41
CA LEU A 267 -19.72 10.50 -26.98
C LEU A 267 -19.11 11.79 -26.42
N ASP A 268 -19.92 12.82 -26.20
CA ASP A 268 -19.43 14.12 -25.73
C ASP A 268 -19.19 14.13 -24.21
N SER A 269 -19.90 13.29 -23.45
CA SER A 269 -19.51 12.94 -22.07
C SER A 269 -18.17 12.19 -22.04
N ALA A 270 -17.95 11.20 -22.91
CA ALA A 270 -16.66 10.49 -23.00
C ALA A 270 -15.49 11.44 -23.34
N ARG A 271 -15.71 12.40 -24.25
CA ARG A 271 -14.75 13.50 -24.52
C ARG A 271 -14.55 14.41 -23.32
N GLY A 272 -15.63 14.78 -22.61
CA GLY A 272 -15.55 15.57 -21.37
C GLY A 272 -14.70 14.89 -20.28
N VAL A 273 -14.78 13.57 -20.17
CA VAL A 273 -13.92 12.76 -19.28
C VAL A 273 -12.44 12.88 -19.70
N TRP A 274 -12.10 12.75 -20.98
CA TRP A 274 -10.72 12.96 -21.43
C TRP A 274 -10.24 14.42 -21.27
N GLU A 275 -11.04 15.42 -21.62
CA GLU A 275 -10.69 16.85 -21.45
C GLU A 275 -10.58 17.26 -19.96
N SER A 276 -11.21 16.52 -19.04
CA SER A 276 -11.00 16.71 -17.59
C SER A 276 -9.72 16.02 -17.10
N LEU A 277 -9.43 14.78 -17.56
CA LEU A 277 -8.14 14.13 -17.32
C LEU A 277 -6.97 15.01 -17.81
N LEU A 278 -7.09 15.61 -18.99
CA LEU A 278 -6.05 16.46 -19.57
C LEU A 278 -5.78 17.77 -18.79
N LYS A 279 -6.65 18.16 -17.85
CA LYS A 279 -6.40 19.26 -16.90
C LYS A 279 -5.57 18.79 -15.68
N ILE A 280 -5.59 17.50 -15.36
CA ILE A 280 -4.98 16.90 -14.15
C ILE A 280 -3.65 16.18 -14.51
N CYS A 281 -3.64 15.43 -15.60
CA CYS A 281 -2.53 14.61 -16.09
C CYS A 281 -1.99 15.08 -17.46
N GLY A 282 -2.25 16.33 -17.84
CA GLY A 282 -1.97 16.86 -19.18
C GLY A 282 -0.49 16.93 -19.61
N SER A 283 0.45 16.55 -18.74
CA SER A 283 1.89 16.40 -18.98
C SER A 283 2.38 14.93 -19.01
N LEU A 284 1.48 13.95 -18.89
CA LEU A 284 1.76 12.56 -19.28
C LEU A 284 1.44 12.35 -20.76
N SER A 285 2.30 11.65 -21.51
CA SER A 285 2.03 11.33 -22.92
C SER A 285 0.88 10.31 -23.04
N ALA A 286 0.85 9.30 -22.18
CA ALA A 286 -0.19 8.27 -22.06
C ALA A 286 -1.63 8.83 -21.93
N ALA A 287 -1.80 10.02 -21.32
CA ALA A 287 -3.10 10.68 -21.21
C ALA A 287 -3.61 11.24 -22.55
N TRP A 288 -2.70 11.64 -23.45
CA TRP A 288 -3.02 12.05 -24.82
C TRP A 288 -3.17 10.84 -25.73
N GLU A 289 -2.27 9.86 -25.62
CA GLU A 289 -2.30 8.61 -26.39
C GLU A 289 -3.62 7.84 -26.19
N GLY A 290 -4.11 7.72 -24.95
CA GLY A 290 -5.39 7.06 -24.66
C GLY A 290 -6.61 7.77 -25.24
N TYR A 291 -6.62 9.12 -25.27
CA TYR A 291 -7.70 9.90 -25.89
C TYR A 291 -7.65 9.80 -27.42
N ILE A 292 -6.46 9.83 -28.00
CA ILE A 292 -6.25 9.61 -29.44
C ILE A 292 -6.72 8.21 -29.84
N ALA A 293 -6.34 7.18 -29.07
CA ALA A 293 -6.79 5.80 -29.30
C ALA A 293 -8.32 5.70 -29.34
N MET A 294 -9.02 6.33 -28.38
CA MET A 294 -10.49 6.36 -28.37
C MET A 294 -11.10 7.02 -29.63
N GLU A 295 -10.59 8.17 -30.08
CA GLU A 295 -11.12 8.80 -31.31
C GLU A 295 -10.74 8.00 -32.58
N VAL A 296 -9.62 7.27 -32.59
CA VAL A 296 -9.24 6.36 -33.69
C VAL A 296 -10.09 5.09 -33.72
N GLU A 297 -10.33 4.44 -32.58
CA GLU A 297 -11.24 3.28 -32.44
C GLU A 297 -12.66 3.61 -32.94
N LEU A 298 -13.11 4.86 -32.74
CA LEU A 298 -14.39 5.37 -33.21
C LEU A 298 -14.35 5.93 -34.65
N ASN A 299 -13.24 5.79 -35.38
CA ASN A 299 -13.00 6.31 -36.73
C ASN A 299 -13.15 7.84 -36.88
N HIS A 300 -13.08 8.60 -35.79
CA HIS A 300 -13.13 10.07 -35.78
C HIS A 300 -11.75 10.68 -36.11
N ILE A 301 -11.19 10.32 -37.27
CA ILE A 301 -9.83 10.65 -37.70
C ILE A 301 -9.52 12.16 -37.61
N ASN A 302 -10.46 13.03 -37.98
CA ASN A 302 -10.26 14.49 -37.89
C ASN A 302 -10.11 15.00 -36.44
N ASN A 303 -10.76 14.35 -35.48
CA ASN A 303 -10.63 14.69 -34.06
C ASN A 303 -9.30 14.18 -33.50
N ALA A 304 -8.93 12.92 -33.79
CA ALA A 304 -7.61 12.38 -33.46
C ALA A 304 -6.47 13.28 -34.00
N ARG A 305 -6.58 13.71 -35.26
CA ARG A 305 -5.67 14.68 -35.91
C ARG A 305 -5.64 16.03 -35.18
N SER A 306 -6.77 16.52 -34.67
CA SER A 306 -6.83 17.74 -33.85
C SER A 306 -6.12 17.59 -32.50
N ILE A 307 -6.19 16.40 -31.88
CA ILE A 307 -5.55 16.09 -30.60
C ILE A 307 -4.04 15.98 -30.79
N TYR A 308 -3.56 15.32 -31.87
CA TYR A 308 -2.15 15.36 -32.27
C TYR A 308 -1.63 16.80 -32.46
N LYS A 309 -2.40 17.64 -33.18
CA LYS A 309 -2.09 19.08 -33.36
C LYS A 309 -2.13 19.89 -32.05
N ARG A 310 -2.65 19.34 -30.95
CA ARG A 310 -2.61 19.94 -29.59
C ARG A 310 -1.47 19.40 -28.71
N CYS A 311 -1.01 18.17 -28.91
CA CYS A 311 0.01 17.55 -28.05
C CYS A 311 1.46 17.67 -28.56
N TYR A 312 1.70 17.69 -29.88
CA TYR A 312 3.07 17.63 -30.45
C TYR A 312 4.03 18.75 -29.99
N SER A 313 3.48 19.92 -29.62
CA SER A 313 4.24 21.08 -29.15
C SER A 313 4.54 21.06 -27.65
N LYS A 314 3.94 20.14 -26.88
CA LYS A 314 4.23 19.98 -25.44
C LYS A 314 5.60 19.34 -25.22
N ARG A 315 6.10 19.47 -23.98
CA ARG A 315 7.24 18.69 -23.46
C ARG A 315 6.71 17.66 -22.47
N PHE A 316 6.94 16.39 -22.78
CA PHE A 316 6.66 15.22 -21.95
C PHE A 316 7.98 14.64 -21.43
N PRO A 317 8.01 14.01 -20.25
CA PRO A 317 9.22 13.41 -19.69
C PRO A 317 9.71 12.21 -20.51
N GLY A 318 11.01 11.91 -20.41
CA GLY A 318 11.63 10.77 -21.09
C GLY A 318 11.53 10.85 -22.62
N SER A 319 11.24 9.72 -23.26
CA SER A 319 11.04 9.62 -24.71
C SER A 319 9.69 10.16 -25.19
N GLY A 320 8.71 10.37 -24.30
CA GLY A 320 7.30 10.64 -24.68
C GLY A 320 7.07 11.84 -25.60
N SER A 321 8.00 12.79 -25.65
CA SER A 321 7.98 13.91 -26.61
C SER A 321 8.31 13.47 -28.05
N GLU A 322 9.21 12.51 -28.21
CA GLU A 322 9.57 11.90 -29.49
C GLU A 322 8.55 10.81 -29.87
N ASP A 323 8.08 10.03 -28.89
CA ASP A 323 7.09 8.96 -29.12
C ASP A 323 5.78 9.53 -29.69
N ILE A 324 5.26 10.62 -29.13
CA ILE A 324 4.09 11.34 -29.69
C ILE A 324 4.37 11.89 -31.10
N CYS A 325 5.59 12.38 -31.36
CA CYS A 325 5.98 12.87 -32.68
C CYS A 325 6.00 11.74 -33.73
N HIS A 326 6.59 10.60 -33.39
CA HIS A 326 6.59 9.41 -34.26
C HIS A 326 5.19 8.80 -34.41
N SER A 327 4.37 8.82 -33.35
CA SER A 327 2.99 8.35 -33.38
C SER A 327 2.10 9.21 -34.29
N TRP A 328 2.27 10.55 -34.31
CA TRP A 328 1.58 11.40 -35.28
C TRP A 328 1.98 11.08 -36.72
N LEU A 329 3.29 10.93 -36.99
CA LEU A 329 3.78 10.54 -38.32
C LEU A 329 3.30 9.14 -38.75
N ARG A 330 3.06 8.24 -37.81
CA ARG A 330 2.45 6.93 -38.07
C ARG A 330 0.96 7.05 -38.39
N PHE A 331 0.22 7.79 -37.57
CA PHE A 331 -1.21 8.05 -37.76
C PHE A 331 -1.52 8.66 -39.14
N GLU A 332 -0.75 9.65 -39.61
CA GLU A 332 -0.98 10.23 -40.94
C GLU A 332 -0.57 9.30 -42.10
N ARG A 333 0.21 8.24 -41.85
CA ARG A 333 0.47 7.16 -42.84
C ARG A 333 -0.65 6.13 -42.88
N GLU A 334 -1.32 5.89 -41.76
CA GLU A 334 -2.41 4.91 -41.64
C GLU A 334 -3.78 5.51 -42.00
N PHE A 335 -4.00 6.81 -41.76
CA PHE A 335 -5.31 7.48 -41.89
C PHE A 335 -5.26 8.90 -42.54
N GLY A 336 -4.10 9.33 -43.07
CA GLY A 336 -3.91 10.67 -43.63
C GLY A 336 -3.94 10.73 -45.15
N SER A 337 -4.13 11.94 -45.68
CA SER A 337 -3.77 12.24 -47.07
C SER A 337 -2.26 12.50 -47.19
N LEU A 338 -1.72 12.50 -48.41
CA LEU A 338 -0.33 12.92 -48.65
C LEU A 338 -0.07 14.35 -48.15
N GLU A 339 -1.05 15.26 -48.30
CA GLU A 339 -0.95 16.64 -47.83
C GLU A 339 -0.94 16.75 -46.30
N ASP A 340 -1.73 15.93 -45.59
CA ASP A 340 -1.70 15.83 -44.13
C ASP A 340 -0.36 15.26 -43.64
N PHE A 341 0.15 14.22 -44.29
CA PHE A 341 1.45 13.63 -43.99
C PHE A 341 2.58 14.63 -44.20
N ASP A 342 2.63 15.32 -45.34
CA ASP A 342 3.62 16.36 -45.62
C ASP A 342 3.48 17.56 -44.66
N HIS A 343 2.27 17.89 -44.21
CA HIS A 343 2.07 18.88 -43.14
C HIS A 343 2.66 18.38 -41.80
N ALA A 344 2.39 17.14 -41.40
CA ALA A 344 2.92 16.57 -40.17
C ALA A 344 4.45 16.48 -40.20
N VAL A 345 5.06 15.98 -41.29
CA VAL A 345 6.52 15.95 -41.49
C VAL A 345 7.15 17.34 -41.34
N ARG A 346 6.55 18.37 -41.96
CA ARG A 346 7.03 19.77 -41.84
C ARG A 346 6.93 20.33 -40.42
N LYS A 347 6.05 19.81 -39.56
CA LYS A 347 5.91 20.23 -38.15
C LYS A 347 6.76 19.39 -37.19
N VAL A 348 6.87 18.09 -37.45
CA VAL A 348 7.53 17.12 -36.58
C VAL A 348 9.04 17.10 -36.77
N ASN A 349 9.56 17.19 -38.00
CA ASN A 349 11.01 17.09 -38.21
C ASN A 349 11.82 18.16 -37.44
N PRO A 350 11.48 19.47 -37.48
CA PRO A 350 12.20 20.47 -36.68
C PRO A 350 12.13 20.21 -35.17
N ARG A 351 11.01 19.63 -34.70
CA ARG A 351 10.78 19.29 -33.30
C ARG A 351 11.62 18.09 -32.85
N LEU A 352 11.78 17.07 -33.72
CA LEU A 352 12.67 15.93 -33.45
C LEU A 352 14.14 16.35 -33.42
N GLU A 353 14.60 17.25 -34.30
CA GLU A 353 15.98 17.74 -34.24
C GLU A 353 16.24 18.65 -33.01
N GLU A 354 15.25 19.41 -32.54
CA GLU A 354 15.32 20.11 -31.24
C GLU A 354 15.51 19.13 -30.07
N LEU A 355 14.71 18.06 -30.03
CA LEU A 355 14.73 17.06 -28.95
C LEU A 355 16.05 16.25 -28.94
N LYS A 356 16.55 15.82 -30.11
CA LYS A 356 17.87 15.18 -30.24
C LYS A 356 19.00 16.10 -29.77
N SER A 357 18.97 17.37 -30.19
CA SER A 357 19.99 18.37 -29.82
C SER A 357 19.99 18.62 -28.31
N TYR A 358 18.81 18.61 -27.67
CA TYR A 358 18.66 18.75 -26.23
C TYR A 358 19.18 17.52 -25.45
N LYS A 359 18.98 16.29 -25.98
CA LYS A 359 19.57 15.07 -25.39
C LYS A 359 21.10 15.10 -25.42
N LEU A 360 21.70 15.41 -26.58
CA LEU A 360 23.16 15.48 -26.71
C LEU A 360 23.79 16.50 -25.74
N GLN A 361 23.12 17.64 -25.50
CA GLN A 361 23.57 18.64 -24.53
C GLN A 361 23.51 18.16 -23.07
N ILE A 362 22.65 17.19 -22.74
CA ILE A 362 22.61 16.55 -21.42
C ILE A 362 23.73 15.50 -21.32
N ASP A 363 23.88 14.63 -22.33
CA ASP A 363 24.92 13.60 -22.37
C ASP A 363 26.34 14.20 -22.27
N ASP A 364 26.60 15.33 -22.96
CA ASP A 364 27.85 16.10 -22.86
C ASP A 364 28.04 16.77 -21.48
N SER A 365 26.95 17.12 -20.78
CA SER A 365 26.99 17.78 -19.47
C SER A 365 27.15 16.81 -18.31
N GLU A 366 26.70 15.56 -18.44
CA GLU A 366 26.86 14.52 -17.41
C GLU A 366 28.19 13.75 -17.52
N ASN A 367 28.94 13.92 -18.61
CA ASN A 367 30.23 13.26 -18.86
C ASN A 367 31.47 14.20 -18.90
N PRO A 368 31.83 14.90 -17.80
CA PRO A 368 32.95 15.85 -17.78
C PRO A 368 34.35 15.17 -17.71
N VAL A 369 34.62 14.13 -18.50
CA VAL A 369 35.93 13.46 -18.53
C VAL A 369 36.39 13.07 -19.95
N LYS A 370 37.63 13.45 -20.28
CA LYS A 370 38.47 13.07 -21.45
C LYS A 370 38.38 13.91 -22.74
N GLN A 371 38.74 15.19 -22.64
CA GLN A 371 39.66 15.77 -23.63
C GLN A 371 40.90 16.38 -22.96
N ASN A 372 41.92 15.56 -22.72
CA ASN A 372 43.28 16.06 -22.51
C ASN A 372 44.34 14.97 -22.79
N ASP A 373 44.50 14.57 -24.05
CA ASP A 373 45.63 13.71 -24.45
C ASP A 373 46.02 13.83 -25.94
N ARG A 374 46.35 15.05 -26.40
CA ARG A 374 46.94 15.25 -27.74
C ARG A 374 48.43 14.92 -27.71
N SER A 375 48.72 13.62 -27.66
CA SER A 375 50.03 13.05 -27.37
C SER A 375 51.12 13.42 -28.38
N LYS A 376 52.32 13.75 -27.85
CA LYS A 376 53.54 13.97 -28.65
C LYS A 376 54.14 12.63 -29.07
N ARG A 377 54.36 12.40 -30.37
CA ARG A 377 55.44 11.53 -30.85
C ARG A 377 56.17 12.18 -32.04
N LYS A 378 57.49 12.29 -31.91
CA LYS A 378 58.44 12.46 -33.02
C LYS A 378 59.00 11.09 -33.39
N LEU A 379 59.10 10.82 -34.68
CA LEU A 379 60.07 9.94 -35.33
C LEU A 379 60.45 10.62 -36.67
N GLY A 380 61.59 10.26 -37.28
CA GLY A 380 62.09 10.95 -38.47
C GLY A 380 63.18 10.17 -39.20
N GLY A 381 63.59 10.71 -40.36
CA GLY A 381 64.33 10.01 -41.43
C GLY A 381 63.36 9.32 -42.40
N ASP A 382 63.48 9.41 -43.73
CA ASP A 382 64.41 10.19 -44.56
C ASP A 382 63.74 10.62 -45.90
N ALA A 383 64.42 11.45 -46.70
CA ALA A 383 64.01 11.95 -48.02
C ALA A 383 64.81 11.25 -49.16
N PRO A 384 64.61 11.49 -50.47
CA PRO A 384 63.75 12.47 -51.20
C PRO A 384 62.75 11.75 -52.17
N ASN A 385 62.10 12.31 -53.21
CA ASN A 385 62.43 13.38 -54.17
C ASN A 385 61.21 13.78 -55.06
N VAL A 386 61.30 14.91 -55.80
CA VAL A 386 60.41 15.34 -56.93
C VAL A 386 58.96 15.73 -56.53
N GLU A 387 58.34 16.88 -56.88
CA GLU A 387 58.75 18.06 -57.67
C GLU A 387 58.03 19.37 -57.21
N SER A 388 58.33 20.51 -57.82
CA SER A 388 57.56 21.78 -57.72
C SER A 388 57.86 22.68 -58.93
N PRO A 389 56.84 23.38 -59.49
CA PRO A 389 56.81 24.85 -59.37
C PRO A 389 55.38 25.43 -59.24
N ALA A 390 55.04 26.46 -58.44
CA ALA A 390 55.66 27.74 -58.05
C ALA A 390 55.21 28.98 -58.87
N LYS A 391 54.52 29.93 -58.21
CA LYS A 391 54.35 31.39 -58.45
C LYS A 391 53.79 31.96 -57.12
N LYS A 392 54.40 32.89 -56.34
CA LYS A 392 54.88 34.27 -56.59
C LYS A 392 53.74 35.21 -57.06
N LEU A 393 53.43 36.37 -56.44
CA LEU A 393 53.97 37.19 -55.32
C LEU A 393 52.80 38.08 -54.75
N LYS A 394 52.86 39.07 -53.82
CA LYS A 394 53.92 39.90 -53.17
C LYS A 394 53.44 40.49 -51.80
N ASP A 395 54.37 41.10 -51.05
CA ASP A 395 54.37 42.24 -50.07
C ASP A 395 53.04 42.88 -49.56
N SER A 396 52.83 43.25 -48.26
CA SER A 396 53.47 44.24 -47.33
C SER A 396 52.99 45.71 -47.50
N ALA A 397 52.85 46.62 -46.51
CA ALA A 397 52.84 46.59 -45.02
C ALA A 397 52.35 47.97 -44.43
N HIS A 398 52.25 48.09 -43.09
CA HIS A 398 52.05 49.32 -42.25
C HIS A 398 50.66 50.04 -42.22
N GLY A 399 50.38 50.75 -41.09
CA GLY A 399 49.21 51.64 -40.83
C GLY A 399 49.65 53.10 -40.61
N PRO A 400 49.10 53.94 -39.68
CA PRO A 400 47.95 53.76 -38.74
C PRO A 400 47.06 55.05 -38.49
N LYS A 401 46.18 55.00 -37.46
CA LYS A 401 45.55 56.12 -36.66
C LYS A 401 44.43 57.05 -37.25
N LYS A 402 43.24 57.00 -36.62
CA LYS A 402 42.45 58.09 -35.94
C LYS A 402 41.13 57.47 -35.41
N VAL A 403 40.55 57.67 -34.21
CA VAL A 403 40.50 58.70 -33.13
C VAL A 403 39.18 59.50 -33.11
N THR A 404 38.26 59.08 -32.21
CA THR A 404 37.35 59.85 -31.30
C THR A 404 36.67 58.82 -30.36
N GLU A 405 36.71 58.79 -29.01
CA GLU A 405 36.41 59.77 -27.94
C GLU A 405 34.91 60.16 -27.86
N LYS A 406 34.15 60.12 -26.74
CA LYS A 406 34.38 60.00 -25.26
C LYS A 406 33.20 59.21 -24.59
N GLY A 407 33.23 58.72 -23.33
CA GLY A 407 34.31 58.57 -22.33
C GLY A 407 33.84 58.60 -20.84
N LYS A 408 34.70 58.12 -19.90
CA LYS A 408 34.68 58.22 -18.40
C LYS A 408 33.65 57.36 -17.62
N ALA A 409 33.88 56.87 -16.38
CA ALA A 409 35.02 56.87 -15.40
C ALA A 409 35.12 55.46 -14.72
N GLN A 410 36.23 54.92 -14.17
CA GLN A 410 37.11 55.31 -13.02
C GLN A 410 36.36 55.48 -11.68
N LEU A 411 36.81 55.00 -10.50
CA LEU A 411 38.07 54.39 -9.99
C LEU A 411 37.79 52.98 -9.36
N GLU A 412 38.69 52.03 -9.04
CA GLU A 412 40.14 51.91 -8.71
C GLU A 412 40.48 51.76 -7.19
N ASN A 413 41.62 51.13 -6.86
CA ASN A 413 42.10 50.59 -5.55
C ASN A 413 41.50 49.22 -5.13
N VAL A 414 42.20 48.09 -4.87
CA VAL A 414 43.64 47.72 -4.67
C VAL A 414 44.19 47.85 -3.23
N ASP A 415 44.05 46.76 -2.44
CA ASP A 415 45.09 45.90 -1.81
C ASP A 415 44.36 44.90 -0.88
N ASP A 416 44.58 43.58 -0.79
CA ASP A 416 45.76 42.66 -0.88
C ASP A 416 46.31 42.23 0.51
N GLN A 417 47.08 41.14 0.54
CA GLN A 417 47.63 40.36 1.69
C GLN A 417 46.69 39.28 2.29
N THR A 418 47.16 38.09 2.72
CA THR A 418 48.11 37.05 2.19
C THR A 418 48.16 35.89 3.22
N GLY A 419 48.58 34.67 2.83
CA GLY A 419 48.70 33.50 3.72
C GLY A 419 47.71 32.37 3.35
N ASP A 420 48.05 31.27 2.65
CA ASP A 420 49.28 30.44 2.64
C ASP A 420 49.41 29.61 3.94
N ILE A 421 49.59 28.27 3.96
CA ILE A 421 49.70 27.28 2.87
C ILE A 421 49.41 25.81 3.34
N ARG A 422 49.20 24.89 2.38
CA ARG A 422 49.32 23.40 2.44
C ARG A 422 48.55 22.61 3.52
N GLY A 423 47.75 21.64 3.02
CA GLY A 423 47.68 20.30 3.63
C GLY A 423 48.78 19.35 3.11
N ARG A 424 48.86 18.12 3.65
CA ARG A 424 49.62 17.00 3.07
C ARG A 424 48.89 15.67 3.29
N VAL A 425 49.16 14.70 2.43
CA VAL A 425 48.30 13.52 2.16
C VAL A 425 49.03 12.20 2.45
N LYS A 426 48.25 11.11 2.58
CA LYS A 426 48.56 9.65 2.61
C LYS A 426 48.41 9.04 4.03
N LYS A 427 47.97 7.78 4.19
CA LYS A 427 47.71 6.68 3.21
C LYS A 427 46.59 5.75 3.71
N LEU A 428 45.98 4.95 2.83
CA LEU A 428 45.30 3.70 3.22
C LEU A 428 46.32 2.55 3.34
N ASP A 429 46.01 1.54 4.16
CA ASP A 429 46.21 0.09 3.98
C ASP A 429 45.17 -0.64 4.88
N ASP A 430 45.10 -1.98 4.87
CA ASP A 430 43.81 -2.72 4.92
C ASP A 430 43.76 -3.97 5.86
N ILE A 431 42.54 -4.48 6.11
CA ILE A 431 42.15 -5.86 6.56
C ILE A 431 42.44 -6.37 8.02
N SER A 432 41.35 -6.83 8.68
CA SER A 432 41.13 -7.88 9.75
C SER A 432 42.04 -7.95 11.02
N ASP A 433 41.73 -8.66 12.13
CA ASP A 433 40.75 -9.75 12.41
C ASP A 433 40.29 -9.84 13.91
N GLN A 434 39.22 -10.63 14.14
CA GLN A 434 38.76 -11.35 15.36
C GLN A 434 38.99 -10.90 16.84
N GLN A 435 37.86 -10.63 17.52
CA GLN A 435 37.33 -11.22 18.79
C GLN A 435 37.97 -11.04 20.21
N MET A 436 37.04 -11.05 21.19
CA MET A 436 37.09 -11.36 22.64
C MET A 436 37.34 -10.26 23.69
N ASN A 437 36.72 -10.52 24.86
CA ASN A 437 36.59 -9.74 26.10
C ASN A 437 37.97 -9.27 26.66
N ASP A 438 38.08 -8.15 27.40
CA ASP A 438 37.56 -8.06 28.77
C ASP A 438 37.32 -6.61 29.30
N SER A 439 37.13 -6.46 30.62
CA SER A 439 36.39 -5.35 31.25
C SER A 439 37.21 -4.36 32.12
N ILE A 440 36.55 -3.25 32.50
CA ILE A 440 36.84 -2.30 33.61
C ILE A 440 37.66 -1.01 33.31
N GLN A 441 37.12 0.11 33.84
CA GLN A 441 37.69 1.45 34.15
C GLN A 441 38.08 2.46 33.04
N GLU A 442 37.09 3.30 32.74
CA GLU A 442 37.13 4.77 32.62
C GLU A 442 38.49 5.51 32.68
N LYS A 443 38.70 6.37 31.68
CA LYS A 443 39.12 7.77 31.92
C LYS A 443 38.18 8.71 31.16
N GLY A 444 37.30 9.38 31.90
CA GLY A 444 36.23 10.19 31.31
C GLY A 444 36.71 11.44 30.56
N LYS A 445 36.02 11.77 29.46
CA LYS A 445 35.92 13.15 28.98
C LYS A 445 34.60 13.74 29.47
N VAL A 446 34.68 14.79 30.26
CA VAL A 446 33.50 15.50 30.78
C VAL A 446 32.78 16.18 29.62
N TYR A 447 31.56 15.74 29.32
CA TYR A 447 30.61 16.49 28.50
C TYR A 447 29.63 17.23 29.42
N ASN A 448 29.57 18.55 29.28
CA ASN A 448 28.83 19.45 30.18
C ASN A 448 27.54 19.96 29.52
N ASP A 449 26.55 19.09 29.33
CA ASP A 449 25.18 19.44 28.96
C ASP A 449 24.22 19.00 30.08
N GLN A 450 23.60 19.97 30.76
CA GLN A 450 22.84 19.77 32.02
C GLN A 450 21.42 19.23 31.80
N CYS A 451 21.23 18.08 31.12
CA CYS A 451 19.88 17.60 30.81
C CYS A 451 19.64 16.09 30.71
N THR A 452 20.50 15.24 31.31
CA THR A 452 20.25 13.79 31.40
C THR A 452 20.49 13.28 32.82
N ALA A 453 19.47 12.65 33.43
CA ALA A 453 19.59 11.88 34.66
C ALA A 453 19.19 10.43 34.35
N PHE A 454 19.99 9.45 34.78
CA PHE A 454 19.63 8.04 34.69
C PHE A 454 18.89 7.62 35.96
N ILE A 455 17.74 6.97 35.80
CA ILE A 455 17.04 6.27 36.88
C ILE A 455 16.89 4.82 36.45
N SER A 456 17.52 3.91 37.20
CA SER A 456 17.31 2.48 37.07
C SER A 456 16.13 2.04 37.97
N ASN A 457 15.42 1.00 37.54
CA ASN A 457 14.21 0.43 38.15
C ASN A 457 12.93 1.29 38.05
N LEU A 458 12.20 1.13 36.94
CA LEU A 458 10.74 1.19 36.95
C LEU A 458 10.16 -0.20 36.66
N ASN A 459 8.97 -0.48 37.20
CA ASN A 459 8.36 -1.80 37.18
C ASN A 459 7.17 -1.79 36.21
N LEU A 460 7.25 -2.58 35.13
CA LEU A 460 6.31 -2.55 34.00
C LEU A 460 4.91 -3.09 34.36
N LYS A 461 4.12 -2.23 35.03
CA LYS A 461 2.68 -2.39 35.28
C LYS A 461 1.89 -1.11 34.96
N ALA A 462 2.18 -0.52 33.81
CA ALA A 462 1.32 0.47 33.15
C ALA A 462 0.91 -0.10 31.79
N SER A 463 -0.39 -0.39 31.61
CA SER A 463 -0.94 -0.95 30.38
C SER A 463 -1.09 0.09 29.28
N TYR A 464 -1.11 -0.36 28.02
CA TYR A 464 -1.65 0.40 26.89
C TYR A 464 -2.96 1.12 27.28
N TYR A 465 -3.00 2.45 27.13
CA TYR A 465 -4.23 3.22 27.21
C TYR A 465 -4.55 3.92 25.88
N ARG A 466 -5.84 4.01 25.60
CA ARG A 466 -6.42 4.25 24.27
C ARG A 466 -7.32 5.48 24.33
N SER A 467 -6.91 6.59 23.72
CA SER A 467 -7.68 7.84 23.71
C SER A 467 -7.56 8.59 22.36
N ALA A 468 -8.21 8.06 21.33
CA ALA A 468 -8.53 8.84 20.13
C ALA A 468 -9.76 9.71 20.42
N PHE A 469 -9.54 10.96 20.85
CA PHE A 469 -10.62 11.94 21.02
C PHE A 469 -10.74 12.85 19.80
N TYR A 470 -11.98 13.04 19.33
CA TYR A 470 -12.28 13.96 18.24
C TYR A 470 -12.41 15.38 18.78
N PHE A 471 -11.43 16.25 18.48
CA PHE A 471 -11.68 17.69 18.51
C PHE A 471 -12.55 18.09 17.33
N ASN A 472 -13.43 19.08 17.55
CA ASN A 472 -14.31 19.58 16.49
C ASN A 472 -13.50 20.40 15.49
N SER A 473 -13.48 19.92 14.23
CA SER A 473 -12.66 20.38 13.11
C SER A 473 -11.14 20.08 13.23
N LEU A 474 -10.58 19.63 12.10
CA LEU A 474 -9.16 19.36 11.81
C LEU A 474 -8.50 18.13 12.48
N SER A 475 -8.20 17.14 11.63
CA SER A 475 -7.19 16.07 11.70
C SER A 475 -6.73 15.50 13.06
N ALA A 476 -6.82 14.17 13.18
CA ALA A 476 -6.24 13.43 14.30
C ALA A 476 -4.72 13.68 14.49
N VAL A 477 -4.29 13.60 15.75
CA VAL A 477 -2.88 13.56 16.16
C VAL A 477 -2.66 12.23 16.88
N CYS A 478 -1.71 11.44 16.40
CA CYS A 478 -1.27 10.24 17.10
C CYS A 478 -0.13 10.60 18.05
N ILE A 479 -0.25 10.22 19.32
CA ILE A 479 0.80 10.39 20.32
C ILE A 479 1.25 9.00 20.79
N PHE A 480 2.53 8.71 20.59
CA PHE A 480 3.20 7.54 21.15
C PHE A 480 4.00 7.97 22.37
N VAL A 481 4.08 7.12 23.41
CA VAL A 481 4.89 7.38 24.61
C VAL A 481 5.82 6.19 24.83
N ASP A 482 7.10 6.49 24.95
CA ASP A 482 8.18 5.61 25.38
C ASP A 482 8.76 6.18 26.70
N GLU A 483 9.57 5.44 27.46
CA GLU A 483 9.73 5.58 28.93
C GLU A 483 9.88 7.02 29.49
N HIS A 484 10.50 7.96 28.75
CA HIS A 484 10.55 9.39 29.11
C HIS A 484 10.22 10.37 27.95
N ILE A 485 9.78 9.89 26.79
CA ILE A 485 9.63 10.69 25.56
C ILE A 485 8.29 10.42 24.89
N ALA A 486 7.55 11.49 24.57
CA ALA A 486 6.35 11.42 23.74
C ALA A 486 6.61 11.94 22.32
N TYR A 487 6.06 11.23 21.33
CA TYR A 487 6.18 11.53 19.90
C TYR A 487 4.80 11.87 19.34
N ALA A 488 4.61 13.13 18.93
CA ALA A 488 3.39 13.56 18.26
C ALA A 488 3.56 13.51 16.73
N ALA A 489 2.63 12.84 16.04
CA ALA A 489 2.58 12.71 14.59
C ALA A 489 1.22 13.15 14.04
N SER A 490 1.22 14.09 13.09
CA SER A 490 0.05 14.51 12.32
C SER A 490 0.46 15.24 11.05
N SER A 491 -0.40 15.26 10.03
CA SER A 491 -0.16 15.93 8.75
C SER A 491 -0.19 17.46 8.82
N GLN A 492 -0.62 18.05 9.94
CA GLN A 492 -0.74 19.51 10.14
C GLN A 492 -0.05 20.02 11.42
N LEU A 493 1.08 19.42 11.81
CA LEU A 493 1.84 19.73 13.04
C LEU A 493 2.29 21.19 13.25
N TRP A 494 2.14 22.07 12.26
CA TRP A 494 2.57 23.49 12.32
C TRP A 494 1.69 24.39 13.22
N GLN A 495 0.62 23.87 13.83
CA GLN A 495 -0.33 24.64 14.67
C GLN A 495 -0.44 24.15 16.13
N VAL A 496 0.38 23.21 16.58
CA VAL A 496 0.34 22.71 17.97
C VAL A 496 1.08 23.68 18.90
N THR A 497 0.37 24.22 19.90
CA THR A 497 0.92 25.10 20.94
C THR A 497 1.23 24.32 22.23
N TYR A 498 1.98 24.95 23.14
CA TYR A 498 2.24 24.40 24.48
C TYR A 498 0.96 24.17 25.30
N ASP A 499 -0.04 25.03 25.13
CA ASP A 499 -1.28 24.96 25.91
C ASP A 499 -2.17 23.79 25.44
N HIS A 500 -2.28 23.54 24.12
CA HIS A 500 -2.97 22.35 23.60
C HIS A 500 -2.36 21.04 24.11
N LEU A 501 -1.03 21.00 24.33
CA LEU A 501 -0.34 19.85 24.93
C LEU A 501 -0.56 19.77 26.43
N ARG A 502 -0.62 20.91 27.15
CA ARG A 502 -0.91 20.93 28.59
C ARG A 502 -2.32 20.38 28.85
N ASP A 503 -3.31 20.85 28.11
CA ASP A 503 -4.70 20.41 28.26
C ASP A 503 -4.84 18.89 28.01
N PHE A 504 -4.15 18.35 27.01
CA PHE A 504 -4.14 16.90 26.72
C PHE A 504 -3.54 16.06 27.87
N PHE A 505 -2.46 16.51 28.50
CA PHE A 505 -1.81 15.77 29.59
C PHE A 505 -2.37 16.07 30.99
N GLN A 506 -3.27 17.06 31.12
CA GLN A 506 -3.87 17.44 32.41
C GLN A 506 -4.70 16.30 33.02
N ASP A 507 -5.43 15.54 32.21
CA ASP A 507 -6.25 14.39 32.64
C ASP A 507 -5.42 13.15 33.00
N VAL A 508 -4.15 13.08 32.58
CA VAL A 508 -3.29 11.89 32.76
C VAL A 508 -2.72 11.80 34.18
N GLY A 509 -2.52 12.95 34.83
CA GLY A 509 -1.99 13.05 36.19
C GLY A 509 -0.48 12.85 36.28
N GLY A 510 0.18 13.63 37.14
CA GLY A 510 1.61 13.49 37.42
C GLY A 510 2.58 14.15 36.43
N VAL A 511 2.14 14.68 35.29
CA VAL A 511 3.04 15.44 34.40
C VAL A 511 3.35 16.82 35.03
N VAL A 512 4.59 16.99 35.50
CA VAL A 512 5.07 18.21 36.16
C VAL A 512 5.52 19.27 35.14
N ALA A 513 6.12 18.85 34.03
CA ALA A 513 6.51 19.76 32.95
C ALA A 513 6.56 19.10 31.57
N ILE A 514 6.14 19.84 30.54
CA ILE A 514 6.26 19.48 29.13
C ILE A 514 7.29 20.41 28.49
N ARG A 515 8.24 19.87 27.72
CA ARG A 515 9.16 20.67 26.88
C ARG A 515 9.12 20.19 25.44
N ILE A 516 8.79 21.11 24.52
CA ILE A 516 9.06 20.94 23.09
C ILE A 516 10.55 21.19 22.87
N LEU A 517 11.24 20.27 22.20
CA LEU A 517 12.63 20.50 21.79
C LEU A 517 12.66 21.53 20.65
N HIS A 518 13.33 22.66 20.85
CA HIS A 518 13.62 23.63 19.80
C HIS A 518 15.07 23.49 19.32
N ASP A 519 15.32 23.81 18.06
CA ASP A 519 16.67 23.84 17.51
C ASP A 519 17.43 25.09 17.96
N LYS A 520 18.68 24.90 18.42
CA LYS A 520 19.52 25.94 19.04
C LYS A 520 19.90 27.09 18.08
N PHE A 521 19.78 26.92 16.75
CA PHE A 521 20.16 27.94 15.76
C PHE A 521 18.96 28.58 15.05
N THR A 522 17.86 27.84 14.87
CA THR A 522 16.70 28.30 14.10
C THR A 522 15.47 28.62 14.95
N GLY A 523 15.44 28.25 16.23
CA GLY A 523 14.33 28.50 17.16
C GLY A 523 13.04 27.73 16.87
N LYS A 524 12.96 26.99 15.76
CA LYS A 524 11.83 26.13 15.40
C LYS A 524 11.87 24.82 16.20
N SER A 525 10.73 24.15 16.35
CA SER A 525 10.68 22.82 16.96
C SER A 525 11.52 21.82 16.15
N ARG A 526 12.22 20.93 16.84
CA ARG A 526 13.00 19.85 16.25
C ARG A 526 12.06 18.78 15.71
N VAL A 527 11.65 18.99 14.47
CA VAL A 527 11.03 17.95 13.66
C VAL A 527 12.10 16.93 13.27
N HIS A 528 11.82 15.64 13.49
CA HIS A 528 12.54 14.54 12.86
C HIS A 528 11.66 13.89 11.80
N SER A 529 12.24 13.69 10.61
CA SER A 529 11.63 12.96 9.50
C SER A 529 12.21 11.55 9.46
N LEU A 530 11.54 10.59 10.08
CA LEU A 530 11.88 9.18 9.93
C LEU A 530 11.37 8.67 8.57
N LEU A 531 12.30 8.27 7.70
CA LEU A 531 12.00 7.74 6.36
C LEU A 531 11.52 6.28 6.44
N PHE A 532 10.21 6.10 6.61
CA PHE A 532 9.54 4.85 6.22
C PHE A 532 9.00 5.00 4.79
N SER A 533 9.72 4.40 3.83
CA SER A 533 9.53 4.54 2.38
C SER A 533 9.88 5.94 1.81
N PRO A 534 10.54 6.05 0.64
CA PRO A 534 11.06 7.33 0.12
C PRO A 534 10.00 8.32 -0.40
N TYR A 535 8.71 8.12 -0.10
CA TYR A 535 7.60 8.92 -0.64
C TYR A 535 6.75 9.66 0.41
N PHE A 536 7.02 9.51 1.71
CA PHE A 536 6.33 10.27 2.76
C PHE A 536 7.31 10.91 3.76
N VAL A 537 7.27 12.25 3.86
CA VAL A 537 7.98 13.02 4.88
C VAL A 537 7.00 13.36 6.01
N SER A 538 6.72 12.39 6.86
CA SER A 538 5.99 12.64 8.11
C SER A 538 6.85 13.47 9.04
N SER A 539 6.31 14.59 9.53
CA SER A 539 6.92 15.36 10.61
C SER A 539 6.62 14.70 11.95
N ILE A 540 7.62 14.56 12.81
CA ILE A 540 7.47 14.08 14.20
C ILE A 540 8.08 15.12 15.13
N VAL A 541 7.33 15.56 16.14
CA VAL A 541 7.83 16.44 17.21
C VAL A 541 8.13 15.60 18.46
N LEU A 542 9.37 15.71 18.97
CA LEU A 542 9.74 15.14 20.27
C LEU A 542 9.31 16.07 21.42
N LEU A 543 8.68 15.46 22.42
CA LEU A 543 8.33 16.05 23.71
C LEU A 543 9.04 15.28 24.82
N TYR A 544 9.71 15.99 25.73
CA TYR A 544 10.07 15.42 27.02
C TYR A 544 8.93 15.64 28.00
N LEU A 545 8.49 14.55 28.65
CA LEU A 545 7.55 14.56 29.76
C LEU A 545 8.34 14.37 31.05
N TYR A 546 8.36 15.38 31.91
CA TYR A 546 8.83 15.23 33.28
C TYR A 546 7.64 14.84 34.15
N MET A 547 7.71 13.65 34.75
CA MET A 547 6.78 13.14 35.76
C MET A 547 7.51 13.00 37.11
#